data_AF-A0A935WAY6-F1
#
_entry.id   AF-A0A935WAY6-F1
#
_cell.length_a   1.000
_cell.length_b   1.000
_cell.length_c   1.000
_cell.angle_alpha   90.00
_cell.angle_beta   90.00
_cell.angle_gamma   90.00
#
_symmetry.space_group_name_H-M   'P 1'
#
loop_
_entity.id
_entity.type
_entity.pdbx_description
1 polymer ?
#
loop_
_entity_poly.entity_id
_entity_poly.type
_entity_poly.pdbx_seq_one_letter_code
_entity_poly.pdbx_strand_id
1 'polypeptide(L)'
;MISVGIVGGSGYTGKYLVKFCNEHPNVYEFSIYANKSAELNIHDVFPDLIGEVTNQKIKSVENLDNKHDVYFFALPHGESFKYIPSLIEAGKTAIDLGADYRLDSADIFQKTYGLEHTSANLLNSKIYGLTEIADNYNSINLRMLSNSCAAFIYSGC
;
A
#
# COMPACT_ATOMS: atom_id res chain seq x y z
N MET A 1 -14.40 -6.12 -9.56
CA MET A 1 -14.23 -6.23 -8.10
C MET A 1 -12.78 -6.63 -7.84
N ILE A 2 -12.13 -6.05 -6.83
CA ILE A 2 -10.70 -6.21 -6.52
C ILE A 2 -10.50 -6.67 -5.06
N SER A 3 -9.45 -7.45 -4.84
CA SER A 3 -9.00 -7.85 -3.49
C SER A 3 -7.77 -7.02 -3.06
N VAL A 4 -7.71 -6.69 -1.76
CA VAL A 4 -6.73 -5.74 -1.24
C VAL A 4 -5.92 -6.26 -0.04
N GLY A 5 -4.59 -6.20 -0.13
CA GLY A 5 -3.69 -6.33 1.02
C GLY A 5 -3.31 -4.97 1.59
N ILE A 6 -3.57 -4.71 2.88
CA ILE A 6 -3.18 -3.46 3.54
C ILE A 6 -1.98 -3.75 4.46
N VAL A 7 -0.78 -3.38 4.01
CA VAL A 7 0.47 -3.55 4.75
C VAL A 7 0.74 -2.28 5.57
N GLY A 8 0.88 -2.42 6.89
CA GLY A 8 0.88 -1.28 7.82
C GLY A 8 -0.51 -0.82 8.24
N GLY A 9 -1.53 -1.69 8.14
CA GLY A 9 -2.92 -1.32 8.40
C GLY A 9 -3.25 -0.98 9.87
N SER A 10 -2.34 -1.25 10.81
CA SER A 10 -2.45 -0.84 12.22
C SER A 10 -1.87 0.56 12.51
N GLY A 11 -1.41 1.29 11.49
CA GLY A 11 -0.99 2.69 11.60
C GLY A 11 -2.13 3.67 11.30
N TYR A 12 -1.92 4.98 11.53
CA TYR A 12 -2.94 6.00 11.26
C TYR A 12 -3.41 6.04 9.82
N THR A 13 -2.50 6.05 8.84
CA THR A 13 -2.87 5.98 7.41
C THR A 13 -3.55 4.66 7.08
N GLY A 14 -3.05 3.56 7.66
CA GLY A 14 -3.63 2.22 7.56
C GLY A 14 -5.09 2.16 8.02
N LYS A 15 -5.43 2.84 9.12
CA LYS A 15 -6.80 2.96 9.63
C LYS A 15 -7.77 3.53 8.58
N TYR A 16 -7.39 4.61 7.91
CA TYR A 16 -8.23 5.20 6.86
C TYR A 16 -8.32 4.32 5.61
N LEU A 17 -7.25 3.58 5.27
CA LEU A 17 -7.30 2.56 4.22
C LEU A 17 -8.27 1.42 4.57
N VAL A 18 -8.29 0.98 5.83
CA VAL A 18 -9.23 -0.04 6.32
C VAL A 18 -10.68 0.45 6.14
N LYS A 19 -10.97 1.68 6.59
CA LYS A 19 -12.30 2.30 6.39
C LYS A 19 -12.66 2.39 4.91
N PHE A 20 -11.74 2.91 4.09
CA PHE A 20 -11.92 3.01 2.65
C PHE A 20 -12.24 1.66 2.01
N CYS A 21 -11.44 0.63 2.28
CA CYS A 21 -11.64 -0.70 1.68
C CYS A 21 -12.92 -1.37 2.16
N ASN A 22 -13.36 -1.11 3.39
CA ASN A 22 -14.61 -1.64 3.95
C ASN A 22 -15.86 -1.07 3.26
N GLU A 23 -15.81 0.19 2.81
CA GLU A 23 -16.95 0.88 2.21
C GLU A 23 -16.89 0.94 0.67
N HIS A 24 -15.73 0.67 0.07
CA HIS A 24 -15.54 0.86 -1.37
C HIS A 24 -16.27 -0.21 -2.19
N PRO A 25 -17.20 0.16 -3.10
CA PRO A 25 -18.09 -0.80 -3.77
C PRO A 25 -17.36 -1.80 -4.69
N ASN A 26 -16.15 -1.45 -5.13
CA ASN A 26 -15.34 -2.34 -5.96
C ASN A 26 -14.40 -3.25 -5.16
N VAL A 27 -14.24 -3.05 -3.85
CA VAL A 27 -13.42 -3.92 -3.00
C VAL A 27 -14.33 -5.00 -2.42
N TYR A 28 -14.02 -6.27 -2.72
CA TYR A 28 -14.84 -7.39 -2.24
C TYR A 28 -14.23 -8.11 -1.03
N GLU A 29 -12.91 -8.04 -0.89
CA GLU A 29 -12.16 -8.62 0.23
C GLU A 29 -10.93 -7.74 0.48
N PHE A 30 -10.57 -7.60 1.75
CA PHE A 30 -9.25 -7.09 2.11
C PHE A 30 -8.66 -7.85 3.30
N SER A 31 -7.34 -7.77 3.48
CA SER A 31 -6.65 -8.27 4.67
C SER A 31 -5.70 -7.22 5.24
N ILE A 32 -5.54 -7.24 6.56
CA ILE A 32 -4.70 -6.28 7.29
C ILE A 32 -3.41 -6.97 7.74
N TYR A 33 -2.26 -6.35 7.45
CA TYR A 33 -0.94 -6.85 7.86
C TYR A 33 -0.21 -5.80 8.71
N ALA A 34 0.28 -6.19 9.88
CA ALA A 34 1.16 -5.40 10.73
C ALA A 34 1.89 -6.28 11.75
N ASN A 35 3.17 -5.99 12.03
CA ASN A 35 3.98 -6.83 12.93
C ASN A 35 3.68 -6.59 14.42
N LYS A 36 3.63 -5.33 14.86
CA LYS A 36 3.43 -5.00 16.29
C LYS A 36 2.05 -5.38 16.84
N SER A 37 1.06 -5.42 15.96
CA SER A 37 -0.34 -5.72 16.30
C SER A 37 -0.80 -7.04 15.70
N ALA A 38 0.14 -7.89 15.26
CA ALA A 38 -0.19 -9.22 14.76
C ALA A 38 -0.99 -9.99 15.81
N GLU A 39 -1.91 -10.83 15.33
CA GLU A 39 -2.81 -11.67 16.12
C GLU A 39 -3.92 -10.93 16.90
N LEU A 40 -3.83 -9.61 17.07
CA LEU A 40 -4.93 -8.78 17.56
C LEU A 40 -6.00 -8.60 16.47
N ASN A 41 -7.20 -8.21 16.88
CA ASN A 41 -8.21 -7.75 15.93
C ASN A 41 -8.08 -6.24 15.71
N ILE A 42 -8.58 -5.76 14.57
CA ILE A 42 -8.55 -4.34 14.25
C ILE A 42 -9.33 -3.49 15.26
N HIS A 43 -10.40 -4.02 15.86
CA HIS A 43 -11.14 -3.34 16.94
C HIS A 43 -10.36 -3.25 18.25
N ASP A 44 -9.40 -4.16 18.50
CA ASP A 44 -8.52 -4.09 19.68
C ASP A 44 -7.52 -2.94 19.53
N VAL A 45 -7.08 -2.67 18.30
CA VAL A 45 -6.15 -1.58 17.96
C VAL A 45 -6.87 -0.24 17.83
N PHE A 46 -8.06 -0.23 17.20
CA PHE A 46 -8.87 0.94 16.96
C PHE A 46 -10.32 0.69 17.42
N PRO A 47 -10.62 0.87 18.73
CA PRO A 47 -11.96 0.66 19.25
C PRO A 47 -13.03 1.56 18.63
N ASP A 48 -12.61 2.71 18.08
CA ASP A 48 -13.52 3.64 17.41
C ASP A 48 -13.97 3.17 16.02
N LEU A 49 -13.41 2.06 15.50
CA LEU A 49 -13.91 1.41 14.29
C LEU A 49 -15.04 0.40 14.56
N ILE A 50 -15.41 0.17 15.83
CA ILE A 50 -16.52 -0.71 16.19
C ILE A 50 -17.82 -0.12 15.63
N GLY A 51 -18.53 -0.91 14.82
CA GLY A 51 -19.75 -0.48 14.14
C GLY A 51 -19.52 0.26 12.82
N GLU A 52 -18.28 0.64 12.49
CA GLU A 52 -17.92 1.25 11.20
C GLU A 52 -17.32 0.22 10.24
N VAL A 53 -16.46 -0.68 10.74
CA VAL A 53 -15.80 -1.70 9.90
C VAL A 53 -15.99 -3.10 10.45
N THR A 54 -15.99 -4.10 9.58
CA THR A 54 -16.01 -5.50 9.99
C THR A 54 -14.77 -5.82 10.83
N ASN A 55 -14.98 -6.44 12.01
CA ASN A 55 -13.87 -6.87 12.83
C ASN A 55 -13.10 -7.98 12.13
N GLN A 56 -11.78 -7.87 12.09
CA GLN A 56 -10.92 -8.88 11.49
C GLN A 56 -9.57 -8.93 12.18
N LYS A 57 -8.93 -10.11 12.12
CA LYS A 57 -7.62 -10.36 12.68
C LYS A 57 -6.52 -9.73 11.82
N ILE A 58 -5.57 -9.07 12.48
CA ILE A 58 -4.37 -8.51 11.87
C ILE A 58 -3.35 -9.63 11.71
N LYS A 59 -2.87 -9.83 10.49
CA LYS A 59 -1.82 -10.80 10.16
C LYS A 59 -0.44 -10.18 10.36
N SER A 60 0.55 -11.01 10.68
CA SER A 60 1.96 -10.59 10.59
C SER A 60 2.31 -10.26 9.14
N VAL A 61 3.16 -9.24 8.92
CA VAL A 61 3.69 -8.93 7.59
C VAL A 61 4.61 -10.05 7.10
N GLU A 62 5.18 -10.85 8.00
CA GLU A 62 5.93 -12.07 7.65
C GLU A 62 5.06 -13.11 6.94
N ASN A 63 3.75 -13.08 7.15
CA ASN A 63 2.77 -13.93 6.47
C ASN A 63 2.17 -13.26 5.23
N LEU A 64 2.82 -12.21 4.71
CA LEU A 64 2.39 -11.55 3.48
C LEU A 64 2.48 -12.53 2.30
N ASP A 65 1.34 -12.83 1.73
CA ASP A 65 1.16 -13.72 0.58
C ASP A 65 0.73 -12.93 -0.66
N ASN A 66 0.71 -13.60 -1.82
CA ASN A 66 0.40 -13.00 -3.12
C ASN A 66 -1.07 -13.24 -3.52
N LYS A 67 -1.99 -13.37 -2.55
CA LYS A 67 -3.38 -13.73 -2.84
C LYS A 67 -4.24 -12.57 -3.34
N HIS A 68 -3.88 -11.33 -2.99
CA HIS A 68 -4.65 -10.14 -3.35
C HIS A 68 -4.23 -9.60 -4.73
N ASP A 69 -5.06 -8.76 -5.33
CA ASP A 69 -4.77 -8.09 -6.60
C ASP A 69 -3.90 -6.85 -6.37
N VAL A 70 -4.25 -6.07 -5.34
CA VAL A 70 -3.63 -4.78 -5.01
C VAL A 70 -3.13 -4.78 -3.57
N TYR A 71 -1.97 -4.19 -3.34
CA TYR A 71 -1.36 -4.06 -2.03
C TYR A 71 -1.06 -2.59 -1.73
N PHE A 72 -1.64 -2.05 -0.67
CA PHE A 72 -1.28 -0.74 -0.14
C PHE A 72 -0.19 -0.87 0.90
N PHE A 73 0.81 0.00 0.83
CA PHE A 73 1.91 0.09 1.78
C PHE A 73 1.82 1.41 2.55
N ALA A 74 1.46 1.31 3.83
CA ALA A 74 1.42 2.38 4.81
C ALA A 74 2.52 2.16 5.87
N LEU A 75 3.75 1.94 5.40
CA LEU A 75 4.90 1.63 6.24
C LEU A 75 5.81 2.85 6.46
N PRO A 76 6.66 2.84 7.50
CA PRO A 76 7.76 3.78 7.63
C PRO A 76 8.70 3.73 6.41
N HIS A 77 9.43 4.83 6.19
CA HIS A 77 10.39 4.87 5.09
C HIS A 77 11.46 3.77 5.23
N GLY A 78 11.81 3.15 4.11
CA GLY A 78 12.78 2.06 4.01
C GLY A 78 12.22 0.66 4.33
N GLU A 79 10.92 0.52 4.52
CA GLU A 79 10.30 -0.78 4.78
C GLU A 79 9.57 -1.36 3.56
N SER A 80 9.04 -0.52 2.66
CA SER A 80 8.24 -0.97 1.52
C SER A 80 9.08 -1.76 0.52
N PHE A 81 10.35 -1.38 0.31
CA PHE A 81 11.23 -2.07 -0.64
C PHE A 81 11.58 -3.52 -0.26
N LYS A 82 11.25 -3.97 0.96
CA LYS A 82 11.43 -5.38 1.38
C LYS A 82 10.38 -6.31 0.79
N TYR A 83 9.23 -5.77 0.41
CA TYR A 83 8.04 -6.54 0.04
C TYR A 83 7.56 -6.25 -1.38
N ILE A 84 7.68 -4.99 -1.82
CA ILE A 84 7.17 -4.58 -3.14
C ILE A 84 7.81 -5.39 -4.28
N PRO A 85 9.13 -5.63 -4.35
CA PRO A 85 9.74 -6.35 -5.46
C PRO A 85 9.11 -7.72 -5.75
N SER A 86 8.91 -8.55 -4.71
CA SER A 86 8.35 -9.89 -4.88
C SER A 86 6.88 -9.86 -5.31
N LEU A 87 6.11 -8.86 -4.88
CA LEU A 87 4.73 -8.67 -5.33
C LEU A 87 4.65 -8.25 -6.80
N ILE A 88 5.53 -7.35 -7.24
CA ILE A 88 5.61 -6.93 -8.65
C ILE A 88 5.98 -8.11 -9.55
N GLU A 89 6.97 -8.92 -9.14
CA GLU A 89 7.37 -10.16 -9.81
C GLU A 89 6.21 -11.15 -9.90
N ALA A 90 5.40 -11.25 -8.83
CA ALA A 90 4.22 -12.10 -8.77
C ALA A 90 2.99 -11.55 -9.51
N GLY A 91 3.13 -10.48 -10.29
CA GLY A 91 2.03 -9.95 -11.09
C GLY A 91 1.10 -8.99 -10.37
N LYS A 92 1.43 -8.57 -9.15
CA LYS A 92 0.55 -7.78 -8.30
C LYS A 92 0.79 -6.30 -8.45
N THR A 93 -0.21 -5.51 -8.07
CA THR A 93 -0.08 -4.05 -7.99
C THR A 93 0.26 -3.64 -6.56
N ALA A 94 1.30 -2.84 -6.39
CA ALA A 94 1.70 -2.21 -5.15
C ALA A 94 1.45 -0.69 -5.21
N ILE A 95 0.92 -0.14 -4.13
CA ILE A 95 0.66 1.29 -3.96
C ILE A 95 1.39 1.73 -2.69
N ASP A 96 2.53 2.39 -2.85
CA ASP A 96 3.32 2.93 -1.74
C ASP A 96 2.82 4.32 -1.35
N LEU A 97 2.29 4.43 -0.14
CA LEU A 97 1.89 5.71 0.46
C LEU A 97 3.07 6.41 1.15
N GLY A 98 4.19 5.71 1.32
CA GLY A 98 5.43 6.23 1.87
C GLY A 98 6.23 7.05 0.86
N ALA A 99 7.53 7.12 1.11
CA ALA A 99 8.47 7.87 0.29
C ALA A 99 9.46 6.98 -0.48
N ASP A 100 9.40 5.66 -0.29
CA ASP A 100 10.41 4.72 -0.78
C ASP A 100 10.52 4.80 -2.30
N TYR A 101 9.37 4.79 -2.96
CA TYR A 101 9.31 4.90 -4.42
C TYR A 101 8.99 6.33 -4.88
N ARG A 102 9.05 7.36 -4.03
CA ARG A 102 8.65 8.72 -4.41
C ARG A 102 9.62 9.39 -5.37
N LEU A 103 10.91 9.24 -5.11
CA LEU A 103 11.98 9.93 -5.85
C LEU A 103 12.46 9.11 -7.04
N ASP A 104 12.77 9.75 -8.16
CA ASP A 104 13.17 9.05 -9.40
C ASP A 104 14.64 8.58 -9.36
N SER A 105 15.40 9.02 -8.36
CA SER A 105 16.82 8.73 -8.21
C SER A 105 17.10 8.10 -6.85
N ALA A 106 17.73 6.93 -6.87
CA ALA A 106 18.25 6.26 -5.68
C ALA A 106 19.30 7.12 -4.94
N ASP A 107 20.13 7.86 -5.67
CA ASP A 107 21.12 8.77 -5.07
C ASP A 107 20.45 9.92 -4.30
N ILE A 108 19.37 10.48 -4.87
CA ILE A 108 18.59 11.51 -4.17
C ILE A 108 17.92 10.89 -2.95
N PHE A 109 17.32 9.70 -3.09
CA PHE A 109 16.73 8.98 -1.97
C PHE A 109 17.74 8.77 -0.83
N GLN A 110 18.94 8.28 -1.12
CA GLN A 110 19.98 8.07 -0.13
C GLN A 110 20.41 9.37 0.55
N LYS A 111 20.56 10.46 -0.19
CA LYS A 111 20.89 11.78 0.37
C LYS A 111 19.76 12.34 1.25
N THR A 112 18.51 12.08 0.91
CA THR A 112 17.34 12.59 1.64
C THR A 112 16.99 11.77 2.87
N TYR A 113 17.05 10.44 2.77
CA TYR A 113 16.57 9.51 3.81
C TYR A 113 17.69 8.76 4.54
N GLY A 114 18.95 8.90 4.12
CA GLY A 114 20.10 8.24 4.74
C GLY A 114 20.11 6.72 4.56
N LEU A 115 19.32 6.19 3.63
CA LEU A 115 19.14 4.76 3.38
C LEU A 115 19.42 4.45 1.90
N GLU A 116 20.10 3.34 1.64
CA GLU A 116 20.26 2.85 0.26
C GLU A 116 18.95 2.24 -0.25
N HIS A 117 18.55 2.61 -1.47
CA HIS A 117 17.33 2.09 -2.08
C HIS A 117 17.59 0.71 -2.72
N THR A 118 17.18 -0.36 -2.04
CA THR A 118 17.52 -1.76 -2.42
C THR A 118 16.84 -2.30 -3.67
N SER A 119 15.84 -1.58 -4.21
CA SER A 119 15.12 -1.96 -5.44
C SER A 119 15.06 -0.80 -6.44
N ALA A 120 16.19 -0.11 -6.63
CA ALA A 120 16.30 1.08 -7.48
C ALA A 120 15.84 0.86 -8.93
N ASN A 121 15.94 -0.38 -9.43
CA ASN A 121 15.44 -0.78 -10.75
C ASN A 121 13.95 -0.48 -10.95
N LEU A 122 13.15 -0.54 -9.88
CA LEU A 122 11.71 -0.30 -9.93
C LEU A 122 11.37 1.20 -10.04
N LEU A 123 12.29 2.10 -9.67
CA LEU A 123 12.08 3.55 -9.76
C LEU A 123 11.82 4.03 -11.19
N ASN A 124 12.31 3.30 -12.20
CA ASN A 124 12.09 3.61 -13.61
C ASN A 124 10.72 3.13 -14.14
N SER A 125 10.06 2.24 -13.41
CA SER A 125 8.80 1.59 -13.81
C SER A 125 7.59 2.06 -12.99
N LYS A 126 7.83 2.93 -12.02
CA LYS A 126 6.79 3.48 -11.14
C LYS A 126 6.00 4.57 -11.86
N ILE A 127 4.82 4.84 -11.33
CA ILE A 127 4.09 6.07 -11.63
C ILE A 127 3.86 6.85 -10.36
N TYR A 128 4.08 8.16 -10.43
CA TYR A 128 3.75 9.06 -9.35
C TYR A 128 2.23 9.27 -9.28
N GLY A 129 1.65 8.90 -8.14
CA GLY A 129 0.22 8.92 -7.83
C GLY A 129 -0.29 10.33 -7.54
N LEU A 130 -0.13 11.24 -8.49
CA LEU A 130 -0.76 12.56 -8.49
C LEU A 130 -1.68 12.67 -9.71
N THR A 131 -2.98 12.51 -9.47
CA THR A 131 -4.01 12.29 -10.49
C THR A 131 -4.11 13.41 -11.53
N GLU A 132 -3.78 14.63 -11.14
CA GLU A 132 -3.84 15.84 -11.94
C GLU A 132 -2.62 16.03 -12.86
N ILE A 133 -1.56 15.25 -12.65
CA ILE A 133 -0.29 15.37 -13.39
C ILE A 133 0.04 14.10 -14.17
N ALA A 134 -0.32 12.92 -13.65
CA ALA A 134 0.03 11.68 -14.30
C ALA A 134 -0.94 11.36 -15.47
N ASP A 135 -0.43 11.49 -16.69
CA ASP A 135 -1.21 11.32 -17.93
C ASP A 135 -1.61 9.86 -18.25
N ASN A 136 -1.09 8.85 -17.52
CA ASN A 136 -1.10 7.44 -17.97
C ASN A 136 -1.60 6.40 -16.96
N TYR A 137 -2.63 6.70 -16.17
CA TYR A 137 -3.24 5.66 -15.29
C TYR A 137 -3.85 4.46 -16.04
N ASN A 138 -4.19 4.64 -17.32
CA ASN A 138 -4.86 3.63 -18.15
C ASN A 138 -3.90 2.68 -18.89
N SER A 139 -2.57 2.84 -18.78
CA SER A 139 -1.64 1.88 -19.39
C SER A 139 -1.64 0.56 -18.61
N ILE A 140 -2.10 -0.50 -19.29
CA ILE A 140 -2.54 -1.83 -18.83
C ILE A 140 -1.54 -2.65 -17.96
N ASN A 141 -0.39 -2.09 -17.55
CA ASN A 141 0.56 -2.75 -16.67
C ASN A 141 1.05 -1.88 -15.49
N LEU A 142 0.22 -0.94 -15.01
CA LEU A 142 0.53 -0.22 -13.77
C LEU A 142 0.54 -1.17 -12.58
N ARG A 143 1.74 -1.55 -12.17
CA ARG A 143 1.96 -2.38 -10.98
C ARG A 143 2.51 -1.60 -9.81
N MET A 144 2.95 -0.35 -9.99
CA MET A 144 3.52 0.42 -8.89
C MET A 144 3.12 1.90 -8.94
N LEU A 145 2.40 2.35 -7.91
CA LEU A 145 2.02 3.75 -7.69
C LEU A 145 2.72 4.29 -6.44
N SER A 146 3.39 5.44 -6.55
CA SER A 146 3.97 6.14 -5.40
C SER A 146 3.22 7.44 -5.14
N ASN A 147 2.63 7.59 -3.96
CA ASN A 147 1.75 8.72 -3.67
C ASN A 147 2.53 9.98 -3.26
N SER A 148 1.97 11.15 -3.59
CA SER A 148 2.49 12.46 -3.19
C SER A 148 2.10 12.84 -1.75
N CYS A 149 0.87 12.52 -1.33
CA CYS A 149 0.43 12.54 0.08
C CYS A 149 -1.01 12.03 0.34
N ALA A 150 -1.88 11.89 -0.67
CA ALA A 150 -3.18 11.17 -0.66
C ALA A 150 -3.95 11.48 -1.96
N ALA A 151 -4.25 10.48 -2.81
CA ALA A 151 -5.37 10.50 -3.75
C ALA A 151 -5.67 9.06 -4.22
N PHE A 152 -6.95 8.66 -4.15
CA PHE A 152 -7.48 7.38 -4.64
C PHE A 152 -8.02 7.53 -6.06
N ILE A 153 -7.94 6.47 -6.86
CA ILE A 153 -8.60 6.41 -8.17
C ILE A 153 -10.10 6.13 -7.95
N TYR A 154 -10.93 7.10 -8.29
CA TYR A 154 -12.35 6.90 -8.58
C TYR A 154 -12.46 6.32 -10.00
N SER A 155 -13.02 5.13 -10.16
CA SER A 155 -13.58 4.72 -11.47
C SER A 155 -15.05 5.11 -11.47
N GLY A 156 -15.35 6.23 -12.12
CA GLY A 156 -16.72 6.59 -12.48
C GLY A 156 -17.08 5.91 -13.79
N CYS A 157 -18.13 5.08 -13.72
CA CYS A 157 -18.84 4.37 -14.81
C CYS A 157 -18.06 3.28 -15.58
#